data_AF-A0A291MY30-F1
#
_entry.id   AF-A0A291MY30-F1
#
_cell.length_a   1.000
_cell.length_b   1.000
_cell.length_c   1.000
_cell.angle_alpha   90.00
_cell.angle_beta   90.00
_cell.angle_gamma   90.00
#
_symmetry.space_group_name_H-M   'P 1'
#
loop_
_entity.id
_entity.type
_entity.pdbx_description
1 polymer ?
#
loop_
_entity_poly.entity_id
_entity_poly.type
_entity_poly.pdbx_seq_one_letter_code
_entity_poly.pdbx_strand_id
1 'polypeptide(L)' 'MDKVEDLIAEMEAVFLAPFVDEDRAAKIVADLYQYLSANDLDLTTAQNERLDNLQSEFRSGAGLFKSDLH' A
#
# COMPACT_ATOMS: atom_id res chain seq x y z
N MET A 1 11.38 -2.05 -15.03
CA MET A 1 10.73 -2.46 -13.77
C MET A 1 9.26 -2.67 -14.08
N ASP A 2 8.64 -3.65 -13.43
CA ASP A 2 7.20 -3.92 -13.54
C ASP A 2 6.45 -2.83 -12.73
N LYS A 3 5.50 -2.16 -13.38
CA LYS A 3 4.75 -1.05 -12.76
C LYS A 3 3.94 -1.51 -11.54
N VAL A 4 3.50 -2.77 -11.49
CA VAL A 4 2.83 -3.34 -10.32
C VAL A 4 3.79 -3.43 -9.13
N GLU A 5 5.01 -3.90 -9.36
CA GLU A 5 6.05 -3.98 -8.33
C GLU A 5 6.45 -2.60 -7.81
N ASP A 6 6.57 -1.61 -8.70
CA ASP A 6 6.86 -0.23 -8.31
C ASP A 6 5.76 0.35 -7.40
N LEU A 7 4.50 0.06 -7.70
CA LEU A 7 3.35 0.51 -6.90
C LEU A 7 3.27 -0.20 -5.54
N ILE A 8 3.54 -1.51 -5.49
CA ILE A 8 3.59 -2.26 -4.23
C ILE A 8 4.74 -1.76 -3.34
N ALA A 9 5.92 -1.51 -3.90
CA ALA A 9 7.04 -0.96 -3.16
C ALA A 9 6.73 0.45 -2.62
N GLU A 10 6.01 1.29 -3.38
CA GLU A 10 5.58 2.59 -2.89
C GLU A 10 4.52 2.48 -1.78
N MET A 11 3.60 1.50 -1.86
CA MET A 11 2.67 1.19 -0.77
C MET A 11 3.42 0.81 0.50
N GLU A 12 4.37 -0.12 0.43
CA GLU A 12 5.18 -0.52 1.58
C GLU A 12 5.88 0.70 2.23
N ALA A 13 6.49 1.57 1.41
CA ALA A 13 7.19 2.75 1.92
C ALA A 13 6.26 3.76 2.62
N VAL A 14 5.01 3.92 2.15
CA VAL A 14 4.05 4.86 2.74
C VAL A 14 3.35 4.29 3.97
N PHE A 15 2.93 3.04 3.92
CA PHE A 15 2.18 2.40 5.00
C PHE A 15 3.08 2.00 6.19
N LEU A 16 4.36 1.73 5.96
CA LEU A 16 5.35 1.45 7.02
C LEU A 16 6.11 2.71 7.47
N ALA A 17 5.75 3.88 6.98
CA ALA A 17 6.37 5.14 7.40
C ALA A 17 6.05 5.42 8.89
N PRO A 18 6.97 6.05 9.64
CA PRO A 18 6.72 6.47 11.02
C PRO A 18 5.49 7.38 11.20
N PHE A 19 5.15 8.13 10.15
CA PHE A 19 3.94 8.94 10.06
C PHE A 19 3.28 8.67 8.72
N VAL A 20 2.07 8.12 8.76
CA VAL A 20 1.32 7.78 7.55
C VAL A 20 0.59 9.01 7.04
N ASP A 21 0.84 9.35 5.78
CA ASP A 21 0.09 10.34 5.02
C ASP A 21 -1.12 9.64 4.40
N GLU A 22 -2.30 9.86 5.00
CA GLU A 22 -3.54 9.18 4.61
C GLU A 22 -3.95 9.46 3.16
N ASP A 23 -3.77 10.70 2.68
CA ASP A 23 -4.08 11.09 1.31
C ASP A 23 -3.17 10.38 0.32
N ARG A 24 -1.86 10.32 0.64
CA ARG A 24 -0.89 9.59 -0.18
C ARG A 24 -1.14 8.09 -0.17
N ALA A 25 -1.45 7.51 0.99
CA ALA A 25 -1.77 6.10 1.13
C ALA A 25 -3.02 5.73 0.30
N ALA A 26 -4.09 6.51 0.41
CA ALA A 26 -5.31 6.33 -0.36
C ALA A 26 -5.06 6.45 -1.87
N LYS A 27 -4.25 7.44 -2.28
CA LYS A 27 -3.89 7.62 -3.69
C LYS A 27 -3.14 6.43 -4.27
N ILE A 28 -2.15 5.89 -3.57
CA ILE A 28 -1.36 4.77 -4.09
C ILE A 28 -2.22 3.50 -4.22
N VAL A 29 -3.11 3.24 -3.27
CA VAL A 29 -4.08 2.14 -3.37
C VAL A 29 -4.96 2.30 -4.61
N ALA A 30 -5.49 3.49 -4.84
CA ALA A 30 -6.31 3.78 -6.02
C ALA A 30 -5.50 3.61 -7.32
N ASP A 31 -4.27 4.11 -7.37
CA ASP A 31 -3.39 4.01 -8.54
C ASP A 31 -3.04 2.54 -8.85
N LEU A 32 -2.84 1.68 -7.84
CA LEU A 32 -2.62 0.24 -8.02
C LEU A 32 -3.84 -0.46 -8.64
N TYR A 33 -5.02 -0.32 -8.03
CA TYR A 33 -6.22 -0.98 -8.54
C TYR A 33 -6.64 -0.44 -9.91
N GLN A 34 -6.46 0.85 -10.15
CA GLN A 34 -6.69 1.44 -11.46
C GLN A 34 -5.74 0.85 -12.51
N TYR A 35 -4.46 0.70 -12.18
CA TYR A 35 -3.49 0.10 -13.10
C TYR A 35 -3.82 -1.36 -13.41
N LEU A 36 -4.14 -2.16 -12.39
CA LEU A 36 -4.54 -3.56 -12.56
C LEU A 36 -5.78 -3.68 -13.46
N SER A 37 -6.83 -2.91 -13.16
CA SER A 37 -8.07 -2.93 -13.94
C SER A 37 -7.89 -2.42 -15.37
N ALA A 38 -7.11 -1.36 -15.58
CA ALA A 38 -6.90 -0.78 -16.91
C ALA A 38 -6.10 -1.71 -17.84
N ASN A 39 -5.32 -2.63 -17.28
CA ASN A 39 -4.47 -3.56 -18.03
C ASN A 39 -4.95 -5.01 -17.96
N ASP A 40 -6.10 -5.29 -17.33
CA ASP A 40 -6.64 -6.64 -17.11
C ASP A 40 -5.61 -7.58 -16.46
N LEU A 41 -4.95 -7.07 -15.40
CA LEU A 41 -3.90 -7.77 -14.68
C LEU A 41 -4.42 -8.23 -13.32
N ASP A 42 -4.08 -9.47 -12.97
CA ASP A 42 -4.22 -10.00 -11.62
C ASP A 42 -2.89 -9.93 -10.87
N LEU A 43 -2.98 -9.76 -9.56
CA LEU A 43 -1.83 -9.90 -8.67
C LEU A 43 -1.39 -11.37 -8.60
N THR A 44 -0.08 -11.59 -8.66
CA THR A 44 0.48 -12.91 -8.37
C THR A 44 0.26 -13.30 -6.90
N THR A 45 0.35 -14.59 -6.60
CA THR A 45 0.26 -15.08 -5.20
C THR A 45 1.25 -14.36 -4.28
N ALA A 46 2.50 -14.17 -4.72
CA ALA A 46 3.53 -13.49 -3.95
C ALA A 46 3.22 -12.00 -3.69
N GLN A 47 2.62 -11.31 -4.67
CA GLN A 47 2.20 -9.92 -4.51
C GLN A 47 1.02 -9.79 -3.55
N ASN A 48 0.05 -10.70 -3.62
CA ASN A 48 -1.06 -10.75 -2.66
C ASN A 48 -0.56 -11.00 -1.22
N GLU A 49 0.33 -11.97 -1.02
CA GLU A 49 0.93 -12.24 0.30
C GLU A 49 1.66 -11.01 0.87
N ARG A 50 2.36 -10.24 0.03
CA ARG A 50 3.00 -8.98 0.45
C ARG A 50 1.99 -7.94 0.90
N LEU A 51 0.91 -7.74 0.13
CA LEU A 51 -0.15 -6.79 0.51
C LEU A 51 -0.89 -7.23 1.78
N ASP A 52 -1.11 -8.53 1.97
CA ASP A 52 -1.72 -9.07 3.19
C ASP A 52 -0.82 -8.88 4.41
N ASN A 53 0.49 -9.14 4.26
CA ASN A 53 1.47 -8.87 5.30
C ASN A 53 1.53 -7.37 5.63
N LEU A 54 1.54 -6.50 4.62
CA LEU A 54 1.51 -5.05 4.80
C LEU A 54 0.26 -4.60 5.57
N GLN A 55 -0.92 -5.13 5.24
CA GLN A 55 -2.14 -4.85 6.00
C GLN A 55 -2.06 -5.36 7.45
N SER A 56 -1.50 -6.54 7.65
CA SER A 56 -1.30 -7.12 8.98
C SER A 56 -0.32 -6.28 9.82
N GLU A 57 0.81 -5.86 9.25
CA GLU A 57 1.80 -4.98 9.88
C GLU A 57 1.22 -3.60 10.17
N PHE A 58 0.49 -3.00 9.23
CA PHE A 58 -0.20 -1.74 9.46
C PHE A 58 -1.23 -1.82 10.59
N ARG A 59 -1.99 -2.93 10.69
CA ARG A 59 -2.97 -3.16 11.76
C ARG A 59 -2.35 -3.49 13.11
N SER A 60 -1.17 -4.14 13.12
CA SER A 60 -0.47 -4.56 14.35
C SER A 60 0.57 -3.56 14.83
N GLY A 61 1.00 -2.64 13.97
CA GLY A 61 2.03 -1.65 14.23
C GLY A 61 1.54 -0.40 14.95
N ALA A 62 2.49 0.32 15.55
CA ALA A 62 2.34 1.59 16.27
C ALA A 62 2.04 2.80 15.35
N GLY A 63 1.28 2.61 14.27
CA GLY A 63 0.90 3.67 13.34
C GLY A 63 -0.02 4.66 14.02
N LEU A 64 0.54 5.63 14.73
CA LEU A 64 -0.18 6.83 15.14
C LEU A 64 -0.62 7.51 13.85
N PHE A 65 -1.92 7.47 13.59
CA PHE A 65 -2.48 8.29 12.52
C PHE A 65 -2.09 9.73 12.81
N LYS A 66 -1.79 10.51 11.77
CA LYS A 66 -1.48 11.94 11.94
C LYS A 66 -2.64 12.68 12.64
N SER A 67 -3.84 12.14 12.53
CA SER A 67 -5.08 12.56 13.19
C SER A 67 -5.15 12.22 14.70
N ASP A 68 -4.39 11.23 15.19
CA ASP A 68 -4.32 10.84 16.61
C ASP A 68 -3.30 11.66 17.44
N LEU A 69 -2.56 12.57 16.79
CA LEU A 69 -1.57 13.44 17.42
C LEU A 69 -2.15 14.77 17.96
N HIS A 70 -3.48 14.89 18.08
CA HIS A 70 -4.16 16.09 18.58
C HIS A 70 -4.64 15.96 20.03
#